data_AF-A0A8X6PIN6-F1
#
_entry.id   AF-A0A8X6PIN6-F1
#
_cell.length_a   1.000
_cell.length_b   1.000
_cell.length_c   1.000
_cell.angle_alpha   90.00
_cell.angle_beta   90.00
_cell.angle_gamma   90.00
#
_symmetry.space_group_name_H-M   'P 1'
#
loop_
_entity.id
_entity.type
_entity.pdbx_description
1 polymer ?
#
loop_
_entity_poly.entity_id
_entity_poly.type
_entity_poly.pdbx_seq_one_letter_code
_entity_poly.pdbx_strand_id
1 'polypeptide(L)'
;MRGELFILLILPPMIACLKISSFEVPSLLVPGDSAYLTCLFDLGGEKLYSVKWYKNDQEFYRFFPSLTPQYMAFRAPGIHVDVSISVGTI
;
A
#
# COMPACT_ATOMS: atom_id res chain seq x y z
N MET A 1 -52.14 -22.97 11.94
CA MET A 1 -51.30 -21.95 12.58
C MET A 1 -49.86 -22.37 12.32
N ARG A 2 -49.29 -21.86 11.23
CA ARG A 2 -48.03 -22.32 10.64
C ARG A 2 -46.95 -21.39 11.17
N GLY A 3 -46.11 -21.90 12.08
CA GLY A 3 -45.04 -21.13 12.69
C GLY A 3 -43.96 -20.86 11.66
N GLU A 4 -43.97 -19.65 11.11
CA GLU A 4 -42.94 -19.16 10.20
C GLU A 4 -41.65 -18.92 11.00
N LEU A 5 -40.75 -19.90 10.94
CA LEU A 5 -39.41 -19.85 11.49
C LEU A 5 -38.58 -18.85 10.69
N PHE A 6 -38.66 -17.56 11.03
CA PHE A 6 -37.76 -16.52 10.53
C PHE A 6 -36.36 -16.75 11.11
N ILE A 7 -35.61 -17.69 10.54
CA ILE A 7 -34.15 -17.76 10.72
C ILE A 7 -33.58 -16.54 9.99
N LEU A 8 -33.44 -15.42 10.71
CA LEU A 8 -32.53 -14.35 10.31
C LEU A 8 -31.10 -14.91 10.41
N LEU A 9 -30.62 -15.49 9.30
CA LEU A 9 -29.20 -15.71 9.05
C LEU A 9 -28.55 -14.33 8.98
N ILE A 10 -28.11 -13.82 10.13
CA ILE A 10 -27.30 -12.62 10.21
C ILE A 10 -25.93 -13.01 9.65
N LEU A 11 -25.72 -12.79 8.35
CA LEU A 11 -24.38 -12.88 7.78
C LEU A 11 -23.51 -11.86 8.53
N PRO A 12 -22.36 -12.27 9.09
CA PRO A 12 -21.49 -11.32 9.77
C PRO A 12 -21.18 -10.19 8.78
N PRO A 13 -21.28 -8.91 9.19
CA PRO A 13 -20.91 -7.82 8.32
C PRO A 13 -19.46 -8.07 7.90
N MET A 14 -19.26 -8.20 6.60
CA MET A 14 -17.95 -8.40 6.02
C MET A 14 -17.23 -7.06 6.15
N ILE A 15 -16.53 -6.88 7.27
CA ILE A 15 -15.78 -5.66 7.55
C ILE A 15 -14.63 -5.64 6.55
N ALA A 16 -14.77 -4.82 5.52
CA ALA A 16 -13.73 -4.57 4.55
C ALA A 16 -12.79 -3.50 5.13
N CYS A 17 -11.54 -3.86 5.39
CA CYS A 17 -10.52 -2.98 5.95
C CYS A 17 -9.28 -2.99 5.07
N LEU A 18 -8.48 -1.94 5.21
CA LEU A 18 -7.13 -1.91 4.65
C LEU A 18 -6.35 -3.14 5.12
N LYS A 19 -5.85 -3.93 4.18
CA LYS A 19 -5.02 -5.10 4.46
C LYS A 19 -3.79 -5.08 3.58
N ILE A 20 -2.62 -5.25 4.19
CA ILE A 20 -1.39 -5.49 3.45
C ILE A 20 -1.30 -7.00 3.18
N SER A 21 -1.29 -7.38 1.91
CA SER A 21 -1.30 -8.76 1.44
C SER A 21 0.11 -9.30 1.16
N SER A 22 1.01 -8.46 0.67
CA SER A 22 2.43 -8.80 0.50
C SER A 22 3.30 -7.57 0.75
N PHE A 23 4.48 -7.79 1.33
CA PHE A 23 5.49 -6.76 1.58
C PHE A 23 6.85 -7.38 1.32
N GLU A 24 7.48 -7.00 0.21
CA GLU A 24 8.72 -7.58 -0.27
C GLU A 24 9.81 -6.50 -0.34
N VAL A 25 10.89 -6.76 0.40
CA VAL A 25 12.09 -5.95 0.42
C VAL A 25 13.30 -6.88 0.28
N PRO A 26 14.16 -6.69 -0.72
CA PRO A 26 15.36 -7.51 -0.87
C PRO A 26 16.28 -7.37 0.35
N SER A 27 16.77 -8.50 0.86
CA SER A 27 17.56 -8.59 2.10
C SER A 27 19.03 -8.20 1.91
N LEU A 28 19.54 -8.28 0.68
CA LEU A 28 20.93 -7.95 0.35
C LEU A 28 20.99 -7.31 -1.04
N LEU A 29 21.73 -6.20 -1.14
CA LEU A 29 22.09 -5.57 -2.41
C LEU A 29 23.60 -5.37 -2.47
N VAL A 30 24.14 -5.46 -3.68
CA VAL A 30 25.49 -5.00 -3.98
C VAL A 30 25.47 -3.47 -4.07
N PRO A 31 26.49 -2.75 -3.55
CA PRO A 31 26.57 -1.30 -3.72
C PRO A 31 26.48 -0.88 -5.19
N GLY A 32 25.51 -0.02 -5.50
CA GLY A 32 25.26 0.47 -6.85
C GLY A 32 24.10 -0.23 -7.58
N ASP A 33 23.62 -1.37 -7.07
CA ASP A 33 22.44 -2.02 -7.63
C ASP A 33 21.14 -1.30 -7.26
N SER A 34 20.13 -1.48 -8.11
CA SER A 34 18.75 -1.04 -7.87
C SER A 34 17.94 -2.13 -7.19
N ALA A 35 17.04 -1.74 -6.29
CA ALA A 35 16.05 -2.64 -5.69
C ALA A 35 14.63 -2.17 -5.96
N TYR A 36 13.72 -3.14 -6.01
CA TYR A 36 12.29 -2.91 -6.02
C TYR A 36 11.72 -3.18 -4.63
N LEU A 37 10.89 -2.25 -4.17
CA LEU A 37 10.15 -2.35 -2.92
C LEU A 37 8.68 -2.55 -3.28
N THR A 38 8.14 -3.73 -2.98
CA THR A 38 6.79 -4.11 -3.39
C THR A 38 5.88 -4.16 -2.16
N CYS A 39 4.74 -3.49 -2.23
CA CYS A 39 3.69 -3.58 -1.22
C CYS A 39 2.35 -3.77 -1.91
N LEU A 40 1.74 -4.94 -1.70
CA LEU A 40 0.39 -5.24 -2.17
C LEU A 40 -0.58 -4.97 -1.03
N PHE A 41 -1.62 -4.18 -1.29
CA PHE A 41 -2.65 -3.88 -0.31
C PHE A 41 -4.04 -3.91 -0.93
N ASP A 42 -5.01 -4.35 -0.12
CA ASP A 42 -6.44 -4.30 -0.40
C ASP A 42 -7.03 -3.14 0.40
N LEU A 43 -7.75 -2.24 -0.27
CA LEU A 43 -8.38 -1.07 0.35
C LEU A 43 -9.75 -1.37 0.96
N GLY A 44 -10.29 -2.57 0.78
CA GLY A 44 -11.60 -2.94 1.27
C GLY A 44 -12.74 -2.13 0.64
N GLY A 45 -12.56 -1.70 -0.62
CA GLY A 45 -13.54 -0.86 -1.33
C GLY A 45 -13.40 0.65 -1.10
N GLU A 46 -12.45 1.08 -0.26
CA GLU A 46 -12.16 2.50 -0.03
C GLU A 46 -11.14 3.07 -1.02
N LYS A 47 -10.98 4.39 -1.02
CA LYS A 47 -9.98 5.09 -1.84
C LYS A 47 -8.65 5.22 -1.11
N LEU A 48 -7.56 4.99 -1.83
CA LEU A 48 -6.21 5.20 -1.32
C LEU A 48 -5.96 6.70 -1.08
N TYR A 49 -5.56 7.04 0.15
CA TYR A 49 -5.12 8.39 0.48
C TYR A 49 -3.67 8.64 0.03
N SER A 50 -2.74 7.79 0.47
CA SER A 50 -1.33 7.86 0.07
C SER A 50 -0.58 6.57 0.39
N VAL A 51 0.45 6.25 -0.39
CA VAL A 51 1.50 5.27 -0.03
C VAL A 51 2.78 6.05 0.28
N LYS A 52 3.46 5.69 1.37
CA LYS A 52 4.70 6.33 1.79
C LYS A 52 5.72 5.28 2.19
N TRP A 53 6.98 5.50 1.79
CA TRP A 53 8.10 4.66 2.20
C TRP A 53 9.07 5.44 3.07
N TYR A 54 9.49 4.80 4.17
CA TYR A 54 10.38 5.35 5.18
C TYR A 54 11.57 4.43 5.38
N LYS A 55 12.73 5.03 5.66
CA LYS A 55 13.92 4.34 6.16
C LYS A 55 14.48 5.16 7.31
N ASN A 56 14.64 4.55 8.48
CA ASN A 56 15.15 5.22 9.69
C ASN A 56 14.40 6.54 9.98
N ASP A 57 13.07 6.47 10.00
CA ASP A 57 12.16 7.61 10.25
C ASP A 57 12.19 8.73 9.19
N GLN A 58 12.98 8.57 8.12
CA GLN A 58 13.04 9.52 7.02
C GLN A 58 12.21 9.02 5.84
N GLU A 59 11.22 9.82 5.45
CA GLU A 59 10.46 9.58 4.23
C GLU A 59 11.37 9.76 3.02
N PHE A 60 11.32 8.83 2.08
CA PHE A 60 12.09 8.93 0.83
C PHE A 60 11.22 8.82 -0.42
N TYR A 61 9.99 8.30 -0.32
CA TYR A 61 9.02 8.26 -1.41
C TYR A 61 7.59 8.43 -0.91
N ARG A 62 6.77 9.10 -1.72
CA ARG A 62 5.32 9.24 -1.53
C ARG A 62 4.59 9.14 -2.85
N PHE A 63 3.53 8.35 -2.86
CA PHE A 63 2.48 8.38 -3.88
C PHE A 63 1.20 8.93 -3.28
N PHE A 64 0.62 9.95 -3.91
CA PHE A 64 -0.62 10.60 -3.51
C PHE A 64 -1.55 10.73 -4.74
N PRO A 65 -2.54 9.82 -4.90
CA PRO A 65 -3.34 9.72 -6.13
C PRO A 65 -4.05 11.03 -6.51
N SER A 66 -4.47 11.80 -5.51
CA SER A 66 -5.25 13.03 -5.68
C SER A 66 -4.42 14.29 -5.96
N LEU A 67 -3.09 14.20 -6.04
CA LEU A 67 -2.21 15.36 -6.27
C LEU A 67 -1.53 15.30 -7.64
N THR A 68 -1.10 16.46 -8.10
CA THR A 68 -0.24 16.61 -9.28
C THR A 68 1.03 17.37 -8.87
N PRO A 69 2.24 16.78 -8.96
CA PRO A 69 2.50 15.40 -9.38
C PRO A 69 2.04 14.36 -8.34
N GLN A 70 1.67 13.17 -8.82
CA GLN A 70 1.22 12.07 -7.96
C GLN A 70 2.37 11.43 -7.16
N TYR A 71 3.61 11.58 -7.62
CA TYR A 71 4.81 10.97 -7.04
C TYR A 71 5.76 12.04 -6.53
N MET A 72 6.33 11.81 -5.35
CA MET A 72 7.33 12.67 -4.75
C MET A 72 8.47 11.83 -4.19
N ALA A 73 9.71 12.19 -4.52
CA ALA A 73 10.91 11.64 -3.92
C ALA A 73 11.51 12.67 -2.95
N PHE A 74 11.95 12.19 -1.79
CA PHE A 74 12.59 13.02 -0.78
C PHE A 74 14.03 12.54 -0.58
N ARG A 75 14.92 13.45 -0.22
CA ARG A 75 16.31 13.08 0.07
C ARG A 75 16.35 12.25 1.35
N ALA A 76 16.99 11.08 1.27
CA ALA A 76 17.34 10.26 2.41
C ALA A 76 18.77 9.69 2.23
N PRO A 77 19.60 9.59 3.30
CA PRO A 77 20.95 9.08 3.21
C PRO A 77 21.05 7.67 2.61
N GLY A 78 21.84 7.55 1.53
CA GLY A 78 22.08 6.28 0.84
C GLY A 78 20.86 5.74 0.08
N ILE A 79 19.86 6.56 -0.20
CA ILE A 79 18.69 6.20 -1.02
C ILE A 79 18.57 7.18 -2.18
N HIS A 80 18.52 6.64 -3.39
CA HIS A 80 18.16 7.36 -4.60
C HIS A 80 16.89 6.74 -5.17
N VAL A 81 15.84 7.54 -5.34
CA VAL A 81 14.56 7.08 -5.88
C VAL A 81 14.47 7.49 -7.34
N ASP A 82 14.32 6.52 -8.23
CA ASP A 82 13.99 6.77 -9.62
C ASP A 82 12.46 6.85 -9.79
N VAL A 83 11.95 8.06 -9.92
CA VAL A 83 10.51 8.34 -10.04
C VAL A 83 9.94 7.87 -11.39
N SER A 84 10.79 7.71 -12.40
CA SER A 84 10.40 7.31 -13.76
C SER A 84 9.88 5.87 -13.82
N ILE A 85 10.35 5.03 -12.90
CA ILE A 85 10.01 3.60 -12.81
C ILE A 85 9.19 3.26 -11.56
N SER A 86 8.95 4.23 -10.66
CA SER A 86 8.15 4.02 -9.46
C SER A 86 6.66 4.04 -9.80
N VAL A 87 5.94 2.97 -9.45
CA VAL A 87 4.50 2.85 -9.69
C VAL A 87 3.75 2.89 -8.36
N GLY A 88 2.67 3.65 -8.30
CA GLY A 88 1.87 3.84 -7.08
C GLY A 88 0.72 2.85 -6.87
N THR A 89 0.39 2.09 -7.92
CA THR A 89 -0.71 1.13 -7.96
C THR A 89 -0.39 0.07 -9.01
N ILE A 90 -0.54 -1.20 -8.66
CA ILE A 90 -0.72 -2.29 -9.64
C ILE A 90 -2.16 -2.76 -9.60
#